data_AF-Q0IDQ5-F1
#
_entry.id   AF-Q0IDQ5-F1
#
_cell.length_a   1.000
_cell.length_b   1.000
_cell.length_c   1.000
_cell.angle_alpha   90.00
_cell.angle_beta   90.00
_cell.angle_gamma   90.00
#
_symmetry.space_group_name_H-M   'P 1'
#
loop_
_entity.id
_entity.type
_entity.pdbx_description
1 polymer ?
#
loop_
_entity_poly.entity_id
_entity_poly.type
_entity_poly.pdbx_seq_one_letter_code
_entity_poly.pdbx_strand_id
1 'polypeptide(L)'
;MIALAFINATRIRSGYFDLNEINLQDGAFIQIKQTFEFIQSGGAVTRALENPIFVTHLVRVAIFIPFSYLGSLGHGQGLEYVLLILISLPVVMRYYKRSNDIIYLAPLVLPFLISYRSFLAALAIGYVVIAITSKGNILFLLFGVTLSLLSTAVMVQSSLLILIYRKKISCLLRNNPVAIVPLIAFLGITLLVTLVKIQGFVGGLDGYTSEYGSDGIQSAITRSTLVIGLAKGSLRGYLSLAIALLLIISLVRLGNSRNKELKTYFRILSCLAPGLLFEGLGIVSILFPILWMVRGVHLIELGEFNRGYIRKSVKSCKATYTRDDCTSV
;
A
#
# COMPACT_ATOMS: atom_id res chain seq x y z
N MET A 1 -0.24 -20.68 11.33
CA MET A 1 -0.32 -20.05 12.68
C MET A 1 -1.07 -18.72 12.68
N ILE A 2 -0.72 -17.70 11.89
CA ILE A 2 -1.47 -16.41 11.87
C ILE A 2 -2.94 -16.61 11.47
N ALA A 3 -3.22 -17.40 10.42
CA ALA A 3 -4.59 -17.73 10.03
C ALA A 3 -5.37 -18.51 11.12
N LEU A 4 -4.70 -19.37 11.90
CA LEU A 4 -5.31 -20.13 13.00
C LEU A 4 -5.57 -19.28 14.24
N ALA A 5 -4.64 -18.38 14.58
CA ALA A 5 -4.84 -17.35 15.60
C ALA A 5 -5.96 -16.38 15.20
N PHE A 6 -6.07 -16.07 13.90
CA PHE A 6 -7.13 -15.25 13.33
C PHE A 6 -8.50 -15.92 13.38
N ILE A 7 -8.59 -17.21 13.02
CA ILE A 7 -9.81 -18.02 13.12
C ILE A 7 -10.28 -18.14 14.57
N ASN A 8 -9.36 -18.33 15.53
CA ASN A 8 -9.71 -18.39 16.95
C ASN A 8 -10.18 -17.02 17.50
N ALA A 9 -9.60 -15.91 17.02
CA ALA A 9 -10.02 -14.56 17.42
C ALA A 9 -11.39 -14.15 16.84
N THR A 10 -11.73 -14.60 15.62
CA THR A 10 -13.03 -14.32 14.99
C THR A 10 -14.16 -15.19 15.52
N ARG A 11 -13.88 -16.42 15.95
CA ARG A 11 -14.87 -17.33 16.58
C ARG A 11 -15.43 -16.80 17.90
N ILE A 12 -14.65 -15.99 18.63
CA ILE A 12 -15.03 -15.41 19.93
C ILE A 12 -15.94 -14.17 19.76
N ARG A 13 -16.12 -13.62 18.55
CA ARG A 13 -16.77 -12.31 18.31
C ARG A 13 -17.98 -12.32 17.36
N SER A 14 -18.54 -13.48 17.04
CA SER A 14 -19.71 -13.58 16.12
C SER A 14 -20.97 -12.85 16.59
N GLY A 15 -21.02 -12.35 17.84
CA GLY A 15 -22.14 -11.53 18.35
C GLY A 15 -22.09 -10.04 18.02
N TYR A 16 -21.02 -9.52 17.40
CA TYR A 16 -20.83 -8.05 17.20
C TYR A 16 -20.90 -7.57 15.74
N PHE A 17 -21.08 -8.48 14.77
CA PHE A 17 -21.20 -8.12 13.35
C PHE A 17 -22.61 -8.47 12.87
N ASP A 18 -23.53 -7.50 12.88
CA ASP A 18 -24.78 -7.65 12.15
C ASP A 18 -24.50 -7.50 10.65
N LEU A 19 -24.27 -8.62 9.97
CA LEU A 19 -23.96 -8.70 8.54
C LEU A 19 -25.14 -8.29 7.64
N ASN A 20 -26.28 -7.89 8.23
CA ASN A 20 -27.51 -7.51 7.54
C ASN A 20 -27.61 -6.01 7.25
N GLU A 21 -26.86 -5.15 7.95
CA GLU A 21 -26.83 -3.69 7.68
C GLU A 21 -25.77 -3.28 6.65
N ILE A 22 -25.06 -4.25 6.06
CA ILE A 22 -23.95 -3.97 5.14
C ILE A 22 -24.49 -3.60 3.76
N ASN A 23 -24.15 -2.41 3.29
CA ASN A 23 -24.49 -1.89 1.98
C ASN A 23 -24.00 -2.82 0.85
N LEU A 24 -24.90 -3.65 0.31
CA LEU A 24 -24.63 -4.74 -0.66
C LEU A 24 -24.09 -4.26 -2.02
N GLN A 25 -24.01 -2.96 -2.27
CA GLN A 25 -23.51 -2.43 -3.55
C GLN A 25 -21.98 -2.39 -3.66
N ASP A 26 -21.25 -2.60 -2.55
CA ASP A 26 -19.79 -2.53 -2.54
C ASP A 26 -19.14 -3.92 -2.63
N GLY A 27 -18.52 -4.19 -3.78
CA GLY A 27 -17.88 -5.48 -4.07
C GLY A 27 -16.82 -5.91 -3.06
N ALA A 28 -16.17 -4.99 -2.33
CA ALA A 28 -15.23 -5.41 -1.29
C ALA A 28 -15.91 -5.78 0.04
N PHE A 29 -17.08 -5.22 0.34
CA PHE A 29 -17.88 -5.67 1.49
C PHE A 29 -18.49 -7.05 1.23
N ILE A 30 -18.91 -7.33 0.00
CA ILE A 30 -19.31 -8.69 -0.42
C ILE A 30 -18.15 -9.68 -0.21
N GLN A 31 -16.92 -9.31 -0.62
CA GLN A 31 -15.74 -10.15 -0.41
C GLN A 31 -15.45 -10.39 1.08
N ILE A 32 -15.59 -9.36 1.92
CA ILE A 32 -15.41 -9.46 3.38
C ILE A 32 -16.47 -10.41 3.97
N LYS A 33 -17.75 -10.23 3.62
CA LYS A 33 -18.86 -11.05 4.10
C LYS A 33 -18.70 -12.52 3.70
N GLN A 34 -18.43 -12.79 2.43
CA GLN A 34 -18.16 -14.16 1.94
C GLN A 34 -16.97 -14.79 2.66
N THR A 35 -15.91 -14.02 2.88
CA THR A 35 -14.73 -14.53 3.62
C THR A 35 -15.08 -14.88 5.07
N PHE A 36 -15.91 -14.07 5.74
CA PHE A 36 -16.40 -14.36 7.08
C PHE A 36 -17.28 -15.62 7.13
N GLU A 37 -18.21 -15.77 6.19
CA GLU A 37 -19.05 -16.97 6.07
C GLU A 37 -18.21 -18.25 5.87
N PHE A 38 -17.12 -18.15 5.09
CA PHE A 38 -16.17 -19.27 4.92
C PHE A 38 -15.29 -19.55 6.14
N ILE A 39 -14.97 -18.53 6.94
CA ILE A 39 -14.28 -18.73 8.22
C ILE A 39 -15.21 -19.45 9.21
N GLN A 40 -16.47 -19.03 9.28
CA GLN A 40 -17.45 -19.60 10.21
C GLN A 40 -17.81 -21.06 9.89
N SER A 41 -17.82 -21.44 8.61
CA SER A 41 -18.07 -22.82 8.18
C SER A 41 -16.90 -23.78 8.39
N GLY A 42 -15.74 -23.31 8.89
CA GLY A 42 -14.56 -24.14 9.17
C GLY A 42 -13.75 -24.55 7.94
N GLY A 43 -14.18 -24.19 6.72
CA GLY A 43 -13.50 -24.52 5.45
C GLY A 43 -12.37 -23.56 5.05
N ALA A 44 -12.07 -22.54 5.86
CA ALA A 44 -11.14 -21.48 5.48
C ALA A 44 -9.70 -21.95 5.21
N VAL A 45 -9.21 -22.97 5.91
CA VAL A 45 -7.83 -23.47 5.72
C VAL A 45 -7.69 -24.22 4.39
N THR A 46 -8.62 -25.13 4.10
CA THR A 46 -8.64 -25.91 2.85
C THR A 46 -8.77 -24.98 1.64
N ARG A 47 -9.69 -24.02 1.69
CA ARG A 47 -9.91 -23.05 0.61
C ARG A 47 -8.74 -22.07 0.43
N ALA A 48 -8.03 -21.73 1.50
CA ALA A 48 -6.82 -20.90 1.43
C ALA A 48 -5.65 -21.62 0.73
N LEU A 49 -5.58 -22.95 0.85
CA LEU A 49 -4.60 -23.76 0.13
C LEU A 49 -4.97 -23.93 -1.34
N GLU A 50 -6.26 -24.07 -1.65
CA GLU A 50 -6.75 -24.24 -3.02
C GLU A 50 -6.80 -22.93 -3.82
N ASN A 51 -7.02 -21.79 -3.16
CA ASN A 51 -7.19 -20.51 -3.83
C ASN A 51 -6.34 -19.39 -3.18
N PRO A 52 -5.18 -19.03 -3.79
CA PRO A 52 -4.31 -17.95 -3.30
C PRO A 52 -5.01 -16.58 -3.16
N ILE A 53 -6.06 -16.33 -3.95
CA ILE A 53 -6.86 -15.10 -3.85
C ILE A 53 -7.56 -15.04 -2.49
N PHE A 54 -8.01 -16.18 -1.96
CA PHE A 54 -8.66 -16.24 -0.64
C PHE A 54 -7.72 -15.81 0.48
N VAL A 55 -6.42 -16.09 0.38
CA VAL A 55 -5.41 -15.60 1.33
C VAL A 55 -5.37 -14.07 1.36
N THR A 56 -5.43 -13.42 0.19
CA THR A 56 -5.48 -11.95 0.14
C THR A 56 -6.77 -11.39 0.72
N HIS A 57 -7.89 -12.09 0.56
CA HIS A 57 -9.16 -11.71 1.19
C HIS A 57 -9.12 -11.87 2.72
N LEU A 58 -8.53 -12.95 3.24
CA LEU A 58 -8.33 -13.11 4.68
C LEU A 58 -7.51 -11.97 5.28
N VAL A 59 -6.41 -11.59 4.63
CA VAL A 59 -5.57 -10.48 5.11
C VAL A 59 -6.30 -9.14 4.99
N ARG A 60 -7.09 -8.91 3.93
CA ARG A 60 -7.98 -7.74 3.84
C ARG A 60 -8.88 -7.69 5.06
N VAL A 61 -9.64 -8.76 5.33
CA VAL A 61 -10.54 -8.83 6.49
C VAL A 61 -9.78 -8.52 7.78
N ALA A 62 -8.58 -9.08 7.95
CA ALA A 62 -7.75 -8.79 9.13
C ALA A 62 -7.39 -7.32 9.29
N ILE A 63 -7.09 -6.63 8.19
CA ILE A 63 -6.82 -5.18 8.19
C ILE A 63 -8.10 -4.37 8.46
N PHE A 64 -9.26 -4.83 8.00
CA PHE A 64 -10.55 -4.13 8.21
C PHE A 64 -11.12 -4.29 9.62
N ILE A 65 -10.89 -5.42 10.31
CA ILE A 65 -11.47 -5.70 11.64
C ILE A 65 -11.27 -4.55 12.65
N PRO A 66 -10.07 -3.96 12.80
CA PRO A 66 -9.88 -2.83 13.72
C PRO A 66 -10.76 -1.63 13.38
N PHE A 67 -10.93 -1.31 12.09
CA PHE A 67 -11.80 -0.22 11.64
C PHE A 67 -13.27 -0.54 11.95
N SER A 68 -13.74 -1.72 11.54
CA SER A 68 -15.13 -2.12 11.77
C SER A 68 -15.47 -2.21 13.26
N TYR A 69 -14.54 -2.68 14.09
CA TYR A 69 -14.73 -2.70 15.55
C TYR A 69 -14.84 -1.29 16.13
N LEU A 70 -14.04 -0.33 15.65
CA LEU A 70 -14.13 1.06 16.12
C LEU A 70 -15.42 1.73 15.67
N GLY A 71 -15.89 1.44 14.44
CA GLY A 71 -17.17 1.93 13.93
C GLY A 71 -18.37 1.42 14.73
N SER A 72 -18.32 0.19 15.25
CA SER A 72 -19.41 -0.40 16.03
C SER A 72 -19.50 0.09 17.48
N LEU A 73 -18.52 0.83 18.00
CA LEU A 73 -18.53 1.38 19.37
C LEU A 73 -19.48 2.58 19.55
N GLY A 74 -20.45 2.80 18.66
CA GLY A 74 -21.49 3.83 18.80
C GLY A 74 -21.03 5.27 18.57
N HIS A 75 -19.75 5.50 18.30
CA HIS A 75 -19.18 6.83 18.01
C HIS A 75 -19.21 7.22 16.52
N GLY A 76 -19.91 6.45 15.68
CA GLY A 76 -19.97 6.63 14.24
C GLY A 76 -18.60 6.47 13.55
N GLN A 77 -18.46 7.01 12.34
CA GLN A 77 -17.25 6.88 11.53
C GLN A 77 -16.03 7.64 12.09
N GLY A 78 -16.19 8.46 13.14
CA GLY A 78 -15.13 9.31 13.67
C GLY A 78 -13.90 8.54 14.16
N LEU A 79 -14.10 7.45 14.90
CA LEU A 79 -12.99 6.63 15.43
C LEU A 79 -12.22 5.91 14.32
N GLU A 80 -12.88 5.52 13.23
CA GLU A 80 -12.23 4.94 12.06
C GLU A 80 -11.26 5.94 11.42
N TYR A 81 -11.68 7.20 11.29
CA TYR A 81 -10.82 8.26 10.78
C TYR A 81 -9.65 8.59 11.73
N VAL A 82 -9.88 8.58 13.04
CA VAL A 82 -8.79 8.75 14.03
C VAL A 82 -7.74 7.65 13.85
N LEU A 83 -8.15 6.39 13.77
CA LEU A 83 -7.23 5.27 13.52
C LEU A 83 -6.46 5.46 12.21
N LEU A 84 -7.15 5.89 11.16
CA LEU A 84 -6.54 6.13 9.85
C LEU A 84 -5.51 7.25 9.88
N ILE A 85 -5.80 8.34 10.59
CA ILE A 85 -4.87 9.45 10.84
C ILE A 85 -3.64 8.90 11.58
N LEU A 86 -3.83 8.15 12.68
CA LEU A 86 -2.75 7.56 13.46
C LEU A 86 -1.83 6.67 12.60
N ILE A 87 -2.40 5.84 11.74
CA ILE A 87 -1.65 4.96 10.83
C ILE A 87 -0.92 5.76 9.74
N SER A 88 -1.43 6.93 9.36
CA SER A 88 -0.82 7.79 8.34
C SER A 88 0.28 8.72 8.87
N LEU A 89 0.26 9.03 10.17
CA LEU A 89 1.21 9.94 10.82
C LEU A 89 2.67 9.59 10.54
N PRO A 90 3.14 8.32 10.61
CA PRO A 90 4.55 8.01 10.36
C PRO A 90 5.02 8.36 8.94
N VAL A 91 4.13 8.27 7.95
CA VAL A 91 4.40 8.67 6.58
C VAL A 91 4.43 10.20 6.51
N VAL A 92 3.34 10.85 6.91
CA VAL A 92 3.15 12.31 6.79
C VAL A 92 4.17 13.11 7.60
N MET A 93 4.36 12.76 8.88
CA MET A 93 5.28 13.47 9.78
C MET A 93 6.73 13.43 9.30
N ARG A 94 7.11 12.40 8.54
CA ARG A 94 8.46 12.30 7.98
C ARG A 94 8.74 13.41 6.96
N TYR A 95 7.71 13.87 6.25
CA TYR A 95 7.79 14.96 5.29
C TYR A 95 7.54 16.32 5.95
N TYR A 96 6.53 16.42 6.81
CA TYR A 96 6.19 17.65 7.50
C TYR A 96 7.36 18.22 8.33
N LYS A 97 8.07 17.37 9.08
CA LYS A 97 9.23 17.79 9.90
C LYS A 97 10.38 18.41 9.08
N ARG A 98 10.40 18.22 7.77
CA ARG A 98 11.51 18.65 6.91
C ARG A 98 11.24 19.99 6.23
N SER A 99 10.00 20.23 5.82
CA SER A 99 9.60 21.44 5.09
C SER A 99 8.86 22.45 5.96
N ASN A 100 8.32 22.00 7.11
CA ASN A 100 7.39 22.75 7.95
C ASN A 100 6.18 23.32 7.18
N ASP A 101 5.82 22.71 6.05
CA ASP A 101 4.77 23.18 5.16
C ASP A 101 3.49 22.36 5.38
N ILE A 102 2.39 23.08 5.61
CA ILE A 102 1.08 22.51 5.91
C ILE A 102 0.55 21.63 4.78
N ILE A 103 1.00 21.82 3.54
CA ILE A 103 0.55 21.01 2.40
C ILE A 103 0.93 19.54 2.54
N TYR A 104 1.96 19.22 3.33
CA TYR A 104 2.32 17.83 3.64
C TYR A 104 1.34 17.14 4.58
N LEU A 105 0.46 17.90 5.24
CA LEU A 105 -0.68 17.38 6.01
C LEU A 105 -1.90 17.12 5.13
N ALA A 106 -1.94 17.60 3.88
CA ALA A 106 -3.06 17.37 2.96
C ALA A 106 -3.43 15.88 2.82
N PRO A 107 -2.47 14.92 2.83
CA PRO A 107 -2.83 13.52 2.83
C PRO A 107 -3.68 13.06 4.02
N LEU A 108 -3.63 13.73 5.17
CA LEU A 108 -4.50 13.41 6.31
C LEU A 108 -5.98 13.74 6.04
N VAL A 109 -6.25 14.63 5.08
CA VAL A 109 -7.61 15.05 4.69
C VAL A 109 -8.17 14.19 3.55
N LEU A 110 -7.31 13.58 2.73
CA LEU A 110 -7.70 12.72 1.61
C LEU A 110 -8.65 11.55 1.97
N PRO A 111 -8.55 10.90 3.14
CA PRO A 111 -9.52 9.88 3.55
C PRO A 111 -10.98 10.32 3.48
N PHE A 112 -11.25 11.58 3.79
CA PHE A 112 -12.59 12.14 3.81
C PHE A 112 -13.14 12.38 2.39
N LEU A 113 -12.27 12.43 1.38
CA LEU A 113 -12.63 12.80 0.00
C LEU A 113 -12.73 11.61 -0.96
N ILE A 114 -11.99 10.52 -0.72
CA ILE A 114 -11.86 9.42 -1.70
C ILE A 114 -12.51 8.13 -1.18
N SER A 115 -11.91 7.57 -0.14
CA SER A 115 -12.36 6.46 0.70
C SER A 115 -11.16 6.01 1.53
N TYR A 116 -11.38 5.50 2.73
CA TYR A 116 -10.30 5.01 3.58
C TYR A 116 -9.52 3.85 2.93
N ARG A 117 -10.17 3.00 2.10
CA ARG A 117 -9.51 1.89 1.38
C ARG A 117 -8.52 2.36 0.32
N SER A 118 -8.94 3.32 -0.51
CA SER A 118 -8.05 3.95 -1.49
C SER A 118 -6.89 4.66 -0.81
N PHE A 119 -7.14 5.26 0.35
CA PHE A 119 -6.10 5.90 1.13
C PHE A 119 -5.11 4.91 1.75
N LEU A 120 -5.57 3.78 2.30
CA LEU A 120 -4.70 2.71 2.81
C LEU A 120 -3.82 2.12 1.71
N ALA A 121 -4.36 1.95 0.49
CA ALA A 121 -3.58 1.56 -0.68
C ALA A 121 -2.46 2.56 -1.03
N ALA A 122 -2.73 3.87 -0.92
CA ALA A 122 -1.72 4.91 -1.10
C ALA A 122 -0.68 4.94 0.02
N LEU A 123 -1.11 4.75 1.26
CA LEU A 123 -0.22 4.61 2.41
C LEU A 123 0.72 3.42 2.25
N ALA A 124 0.25 2.29 1.72
CA ALA A 124 1.07 1.10 1.49
C ALA A 124 2.29 1.45 0.63
N ILE A 125 2.08 2.11 -0.52
CA ILE A 125 3.17 2.59 -1.38
C ILE A 125 4.03 3.62 -0.65
N GLY A 126 3.42 4.53 0.11
CA GLY A 126 4.17 5.51 0.89
C GLY A 126 5.15 4.86 1.87
N TYR A 127 4.71 3.84 2.61
CA TYR A 127 5.53 3.05 3.52
C TYR A 127 6.66 2.31 2.80
N VAL A 128 6.36 1.64 1.67
CA VAL A 128 7.36 0.94 0.86
C VAL A 128 8.40 1.93 0.31
N VAL A 129 7.98 3.07 -0.22
CA VAL A 129 8.88 4.11 -0.74
C VAL A 129 9.77 4.66 0.38
N ILE A 130 9.22 4.96 1.57
CA ILE A 130 10.06 5.39 2.70
C ILE A 130 11.06 4.30 3.07
N ALA A 131 10.65 3.04 3.12
CA ALA A 131 11.53 1.94 3.47
C ALA A 131 12.71 1.78 2.49
N ILE A 132 12.48 1.93 1.17
CA ILE A 132 13.54 1.79 0.15
C ILE A 132 14.37 3.06 -0.06
N THR A 133 13.82 4.25 0.21
CA THR A 133 14.52 5.52 -0.06
C THR A 133 15.24 6.09 1.16
N SER A 134 14.71 5.90 2.37
CA SER A 134 15.33 6.34 3.62
C SER A 134 16.34 5.30 4.18
N LYS A 135 16.84 5.48 5.41
CA LYS A 135 17.70 4.50 6.13
C LYS A 135 17.06 3.11 6.36
N GLY A 136 15.90 2.87 5.76
CA GLY A 136 15.18 1.61 5.71
C GLY A 136 14.84 1.06 7.08
N ASN A 137 13.64 1.39 7.53
CA ASN A 137 13.03 0.72 8.64
C ASN A 137 12.32 -0.54 8.12
N ILE A 138 12.75 -1.71 8.60
CA ILE A 138 12.14 -2.97 8.20
C ILE A 138 10.66 -3.03 8.59
N LEU A 139 10.26 -2.37 9.68
CA LEU A 139 8.85 -2.27 10.09
C LEU A 139 8.02 -1.51 9.06
N PHE A 140 8.57 -0.47 8.44
CA PHE A 140 7.86 0.25 7.37
C PHE A 140 7.73 -0.61 6.12
N LEU A 141 8.75 -1.41 5.79
CA LEU A 141 8.65 -2.36 4.71
C LEU A 141 7.55 -3.39 5.00
N LEU A 142 7.60 -4.07 6.16
CA LEU A 142 6.63 -5.09 6.54
C LEU A 142 5.20 -4.54 6.61
N PHE A 143 5.03 -3.34 7.19
CA PHE A 143 3.73 -2.69 7.28
C PHE A 143 3.20 -2.27 5.91
N GLY A 144 4.04 -1.64 5.08
CA GLY A 144 3.68 -1.27 3.71
C GLY A 144 3.28 -2.49 2.89
N VAL A 145 4.08 -3.56 2.94
CA VAL A 145 3.84 -4.82 2.23
C VAL A 145 2.56 -5.53 2.72
N THR A 146 2.28 -5.47 4.03
CA THR A 146 1.03 -5.98 4.61
C THR A 146 -0.18 -5.21 4.09
N LEU A 147 -0.11 -3.87 4.10
CA LEU A 147 -1.17 -3.02 3.54
C LEU A 147 -1.33 -3.20 2.04
N SER A 148 -0.27 -3.54 1.30
CA SER A 148 -0.35 -3.79 -0.14
C SER A 148 -1.30 -4.95 -0.47
N LEU A 149 -1.52 -5.91 0.43
CA LEU A 149 -2.45 -7.03 0.26
C LEU A 149 -3.93 -6.57 0.12
N LEU A 150 -4.22 -5.29 0.41
CA LEU A 150 -5.53 -4.68 0.18
C LEU A 150 -5.92 -4.62 -1.31
N SER A 151 -4.97 -4.59 -2.23
CA SER A 151 -5.23 -4.56 -3.67
C SER A 151 -4.13 -5.25 -4.44
N THR A 152 -4.54 -6.08 -5.40
CA THR A 152 -3.62 -6.75 -6.31
C THR A 152 -2.75 -5.79 -7.12
N ALA A 153 -3.30 -4.65 -7.55
CA ALA A 153 -2.50 -3.63 -8.22
C ALA A 153 -1.38 -3.10 -7.31
N VAL A 154 -1.70 -2.83 -6.04
CA VAL A 154 -0.72 -2.34 -5.05
C VAL A 154 0.32 -3.40 -4.69
N MET A 155 -0.07 -4.68 -4.64
CA MET A 155 0.87 -5.81 -4.48
C MET A 155 1.90 -5.84 -5.61
N VAL A 156 1.46 -5.75 -6.88
CA VAL A 156 2.33 -5.73 -8.05
C VAL A 156 3.26 -4.52 -8.02
N GLN A 157 2.70 -3.33 -7.79
CA GLN A 157 3.48 -2.08 -7.67
C GLN A 157 4.56 -2.16 -6.59
N SER A 158 4.21 -2.68 -5.40
CA SER A 158 5.13 -2.86 -4.28
C SER A 158 6.23 -3.88 -4.61
N SER A 159 5.85 -4.99 -5.26
CA SER A 159 6.80 -6.02 -5.69
C SER A 159 7.79 -5.48 -6.71
N LEU A 160 7.33 -4.70 -7.70
CA LEU A 160 8.21 -4.03 -8.66
C LEU A 160 9.18 -3.05 -7.98
N LEU A 161 8.71 -2.26 -7.00
CA LEU A 161 9.57 -1.40 -6.20
C LEU A 161 10.64 -2.20 -5.43
N ILE A 162 10.25 -3.31 -4.78
CA ILE A 162 11.18 -4.18 -4.06
C ILE A 162 12.24 -4.75 -5.01
N LEU A 163 11.85 -5.21 -6.20
CA LEU A 163 12.74 -5.81 -7.20
C LEU A 163 13.70 -4.77 -7.81
N ILE A 164 13.21 -3.58 -8.18
CA ILE A 164 14.06 -2.52 -8.73
C ILE A 164 15.07 -2.02 -7.69
N TYR A 165 14.67 -1.95 -6.41
CA TYR A 165 15.54 -1.53 -5.31
C TYR A 165 16.20 -2.73 -4.58
N ARG A 166 16.35 -3.88 -5.25
CA ARG A 166 16.88 -5.13 -4.65
C ARG A 166 18.14 -4.94 -3.82
N LYS A 167 19.11 -4.14 -4.28
CA LYS A 167 20.39 -3.93 -3.56
C LYS A 167 20.16 -3.29 -2.18
N LYS A 168 19.24 -2.32 -2.09
CA LYS A 168 18.90 -1.68 -0.81
C LYS A 168 18.11 -2.64 0.08
N ILE A 169 17.15 -3.37 -0.49
CA ILE A 169 16.39 -4.39 0.22
C ILE A 169 17.31 -5.48 0.78
N SER A 170 18.25 -6.00 0.00
CA SER A 170 19.24 -6.99 0.46
C SER A 170 20.06 -6.49 1.65
N CYS A 171 20.45 -5.21 1.65
CA CYS A 171 21.13 -4.59 2.79
C CYS A 171 20.24 -4.56 4.04
N LEU A 172 18.96 -4.21 3.88
CA LEU A 172 17.99 -4.19 4.99
C LEU A 172 17.73 -5.57 5.57
N LEU A 173 17.61 -6.58 4.70
CA LEU A 173 17.39 -7.98 5.08
C LEU A 173 18.62 -8.60 5.74
N ARG A 174 19.83 -8.23 5.31
CA ARG A 174 21.07 -8.70 5.97
C ARG A 174 21.12 -8.28 7.45
N ASN A 175 20.62 -7.09 7.76
CA ASN A 175 20.55 -6.58 9.13
C ASN A 175 19.30 -7.10 9.89
N ASN A 176 18.30 -7.63 9.20
CA ASN A 176 17.03 -8.08 9.77
C ASN A 176 16.55 -9.37 9.09
N PRO A 177 17.24 -10.51 9.31
CA PRO A 177 16.98 -11.75 8.57
C PRO A 177 15.56 -12.31 8.79
N VAL A 178 14.94 -11.99 9.93
CA VAL A 178 13.55 -12.39 10.24
C VAL A 178 12.55 -11.89 9.20
N ALA A 179 12.86 -10.79 8.51
CA ALA A 179 11.98 -10.23 7.48
C ALA A 179 12.10 -10.90 6.10
N ILE A 180 13.04 -11.83 5.92
CA ILE A 180 13.22 -12.56 4.65
C ILE A 180 11.99 -13.42 4.36
N VAL A 181 11.56 -14.22 5.33
CA VAL A 181 10.40 -15.13 5.19
C VAL A 181 9.13 -14.39 4.80
N PRO A 182 8.66 -13.34 5.51
CA PRO A 182 7.45 -12.63 5.13
C PRO A 182 7.58 -11.92 3.78
N LEU A 183 8.77 -11.45 3.39
CA LEU A 183 8.96 -10.81 2.09
C LEU A 183 8.90 -11.81 0.93
N ILE A 184 9.53 -12.98 1.09
CA ILE A 184 9.44 -14.06 0.09
C ILE A 184 8.00 -14.56 -0.02
N ALA A 185 7.31 -14.76 1.12
CA ALA A 185 5.90 -15.13 1.13
C ALA A 185 5.04 -14.09 0.39
N PHE A 186 5.27 -12.79 0.64
CA PHE A 186 4.57 -11.72 -0.08
C PHE A 186 4.81 -11.75 -1.59
N LEU A 187 6.06 -11.91 -2.03
CA LEU A 187 6.37 -11.98 -3.47
C LEU A 187 5.74 -13.22 -4.11
N GLY A 188 5.78 -14.36 -3.43
CA GLY A 188 5.14 -15.61 -3.86
C GLY A 188 3.61 -15.47 -3.98
N ILE A 189 2.96 -14.91 -2.95
CA ILE A 189 1.51 -14.63 -2.99
C ILE A 189 1.19 -13.65 -4.11
N THR A 190 1.98 -12.59 -4.29
CA THR A 190 1.78 -11.62 -5.38
C THR A 190 1.82 -12.29 -6.74
N LEU A 191 2.82 -13.15 -6.98
CA LEU A 191 2.95 -13.89 -8.23
C LEU A 191 1.75 -14.80 -8.45
N LEU A 192 1.42 -15.66 -7.46
CA LEU A 192 0.30 -16.60 -7.56
C LEU A 192 -1.02 -15.88 -7.83
N VAL A 193 -1.34 -14.86 -7.05
CA VAL A 193 -2.60 -14.10 -7.20
C VAL A 193 -2.67 -13.40 -8.55
N THR A 194 -1.55 -12.84 -9.03
CA THR A 194 -1.49 -12.22 -10.36
C THR A 194 -1.72 -13.26 -11.46
N LEU A 195 -1.13 -14.45 -11.35
CA LEU A 195 -1.35 -15.55 -12.29
C LEU A 195 -2.80 -16.00 -12.31
N VAL A 196 -3.43 -16.22 -11.14
CA VAL A 196 -4.85 -16.60 -11.07
C VAL A 196 -5.74 -15.52 -11.69
N LYS A 197 -5.45 -14.23 -11.46
CA LYS A 197 -6.21 -13.15 -12.11
C LYS A 197 -6.04 -13.14 -13.62
N ILE A 198 -4.81 -13.28 -14.12
CA ILE A 198 -4.53 -13.33 -15.56
C ILE A 198 -5.26 -14.53 -16.18
N GLN A 199 -5.17 -15.72 -15.56
CA GLN A 199 -5.90 -16.91 -16.02
C GLN A 199 -7.42 -16.70 -16.00
N GLY A 200 -7.95 -16.04 -14.98
CA GLY A 200 -9.37 -15.67 -14.91
C GLY A 200 -9.81 -14.77 -16.06
N PHE A 201 -9.00 -13.74 -16.39
CA PHE A 201 -9.27 -12.85 -17.52
C PHE A 201 -9.14 -13.55 -18.88
N VAL A 202 -8.08 -14.34 -19.07
CA VAL A 202 -7.84 -15.08 -20.33
C VAL A 202 -8.89 -16.17 -20.54
N GLY A 203 -9.28 -16.87 -19.49
CA GLY A 203 -10.25 -17.96 -19.53
C GLY A 203 -11.71 -17.52 -19.48
N GLY A 204 -12.00 -16.21 -19.41
CA GLY A 204 -13.37 -15.71 -19.37
C GLY A 204 -14.20 -16.26 -18.19
N LEU A 205 -13.55 -16.53 -17.06
CA LEU A 205 -14.22 -17.14 -15.90
C LEU A 205 -15.24 -16.19 -15.27
N ASP A 206 -16.26 -16.74 -14.61
CA ASP A 206 -17.27 -15.95 -13.89
C ASP A 206 -16.62 -14.96 -12.92
N GLY A 207 -17.08 -13.70 -12.98
CA GLY A 207 -16.49 -12.59 -12.24
C GLY A 207 -15.24 -11.96 -12.88
N TYR A 208 -14.76 -12.48 -14.01
CA TYR A 208 -13.69 -11.92 -14.86
C TYR A 208 -14.16 -11.45 -16.24
N THR A 209 -15.39 -11.77 -16.63
CA THR A 209 -16.05 -11.29 -17.85
C THR A 209 -16.51 -9.84 -17.74
N SER A 210 -16.60 -9.15 -18.88
CA SER A 210 -17.11 -7.78 -18.96
C SER A 210 -18.39 -7.74 -19.78
N GLU A 211 -19.29 -6.79 -19.50
CA GLU A 211 -20.50 -6.57 -20.30
C GLU A 211 -20.18 -6.19 -21.76
N TYR A 212 -18.94 -5.78 -22.05
CA TYR A 212 -18.51 -5.25 -23.35
C TYR A 212 -17.72 -6.25 -24.22
N GLY A 213 -17.66 -7.54 -23.86
CA GLY A 213 -17.01 -8.58 -24.66
C GLY A 213 -16.47 -9.75 -23.83
N SER A 214 -16.35 -10.92 -24.48
CA SER A 214 -16.02 -12.20 -23.86
C SER A 214 -14.51 -12.50 -23.72
N ASP A 215 -13.61 -11.76 -24.36
CA ASP A 215 -12.26 -12.29 -24.58
C ASP A 215 -11.14 -11.48 -23.88
N GLY A 216 -10.52 -12.11 -22.88
CA GLY A 216 -9.13 -11.85 -22.49
C GLY A 216 -8.80 -10.49 -21.87
N ILE A 217 -7.63 -9.96 -22.26
CA ILE A 217 -7.03 -8.71 -21.70
C ILE A 217 -7.96 -7.50 -21.92
N GLN A 218 -8.78 -7.52 -22.96
CA GLN A 218 -9.76 -6.46 -23.21
C GLN A 218 -10.76 -6.35 -22.04
N SER A 219 -11.21 -7.47 -21.48
CA SER A 219 -12.07 -7.48 -20.28
C SER A 219 -11.38 -6.84 -19.06
N ALA A 220 -10.06 -7.04 -18.90
CA ALA A 220 -9.31 -6.39 -17.84
C ALA A 220 -9.29 -4.85 -18.00
N ILE A 221 -9.15 -4.36 -19.25
CA ILE A 221 -9.12 -2.92 -19.56
C ILE A 221 -10.50 -2.30 -19.38
N THR A 222 -11.56 -2.93 -19.91
CA THR A 222 -12.94 -2.40 -19.83
C THR A 222 -13.48 -2.40 -18.42
N ARG A 223 -12.98 -3.30 -17.55
CA ARG A 223 -13.30 -3.31 -16.11
C ARG A 223 -12.47 -2.35 -15.26
N SER A 224 -11.48 -1.68 -15.85
CA SER A 224 -10.69 -0.69 -15.12
C SER A 224 -11.59 0.45 -14.64
N THR A 225 -11.35 0.93 -13.42
CA THR A 225 -12.14 2.03 -12.83
C THR A 225 -12.03 3.32 -13.65
N LEU A 226 -10.94 3.50 -14.38
CA LEU A 226 -10.78 4.60 -15.32
C LEU A 226 -11.80 4.50 -16.46
N VAL A 227 -11.84 3.36 -17.16
CA VAL A 227 -12.74 3.16 -18.31
C VAL A 227 -14.20 3.19 -17.89
N ILE A 228 -14.58 2.44 -16.85
CA ILE A 228 -15.96 2.47 -16.31
C ILE A 228 -16.33 3.88 -15.86
N GLY A 229 -15.42 4.56 -15.15
CA GLY A 229 -15.67 5.89 -14.60
C GLY A 229 -15.90 6.94 -15.70
N LEU A 230 -15.16 6.86 -16.81
CA LEU A 230 -15.31 7.71 -17.97
C LEU A 230 -16.58 7.37 -18.77
N ALA A 231 -16.85 6.08 -18.99
CA ALA A 231 -18.06 5.63 -19.68
C ALA A 231 -19.34 6.08 -18.97
N LYS A 232 -19.33 6.13 -17.63
CA LYS A 232 -20.42 6.63 -16.80
C LYS A 232 -20.44 8.16 -16.61
N GLY A 233 -19.50 8.90 -17.20
CA GLY A 233 -19.40 10.35 -17.03
C GLY A 233 -19.15 10.80 -15.58
N SER A 234 -18.57 9.94 -14.75
CA SER A 234 -18.39 10.21 -13.32
C SER A 234 -17.21 11.14 -13.05
N LEU A 235 -17.33 12.03 -12.05
CA LEU A 235 -16.22 12.88 -11.57
C LEU A 235 -14.96 12.05 -11.23
N ARG A 236 -15.16 10.88 -10.63
CA ARG A 236 -14.09 9.93 -10.29
C ARG A 236 -13.34 9.43 -11.53
N GLY A 237 -14.03 9.21 -12.65
CA GLY A 237 -13.45 8.85 -13.94
C GLY A 237 -12.53 9.95 -14.48
N TYR A 238 -13.03 11.20 -14.50
CA TYR A 238 -12.25 12.35 -14.96
C TYR A 238 -11.02 12.63 -14.07
N LEU A 239 -11.15 12.51 -12.75
CA LEU A 239 -10.02 12.62 -11.82
C LEU A 239 -8.98 11.53 -12.06
N SER A 240 -9.42 10.29 -12.30
CA SER A 240 -8.53 9.18 -12.61
C SER A 240 -7.77 9.41 -13.91
N LEU A 241 -8.44 9.98 -14.93
CA LEU A 241 -7.81 10.37 -16.20
C LEU A 241 -6.78 11.47 -16.01
N ALA A 242 -7.10 12.50 -15.23
CA ALA A 242 -6.16 13.59 -14.93
C ALA A 242 -4.89 13.07 -14.23
N ILE A 243 -5.03 12.15 -13.26
CA ILE A 243 -3.89 11.52 -12.59
C ILE A 243 -3.08 10.66 -13.57
N ALA A 244 -3.74 9.90 -14.46
CA ALA A 244 -3.07 9.09 -15.47
C ALA A 244 -2.27 9.96 -16.46
N LEU A 245 -2.85 11.05 -16.96
CA LEU A 245 -2.16 12.01 -17.82
C LEU A 245 -0.98 12.68 -17.11
N LEU A 246 -1.18 13.10 -15.85
CA LEU A 246 -0.11 13.67 -15.02
C LEU A 246 1.04 12.68 -14.85
N LEU A 247 0.75 11.38 -14.67
CA LEU A 247 1.76 10.34 -14.60
C LEU A 247 2.53 10.22 -15.91
N ILE A 248 1.85 10.15 -17.06
CA ILE A 248 2.48 10.03 -18.38
C ILE A 248 3.40 11.22 -18.64
N ILE A 249 2.91 12.45 -18.43
CA ILE A 249 3.68 13.69 -18.60
C ILE A 249 4.90 13.66 -17.68
N SER A 250 4.73 13.24 -16.42
CA SER A 250 5.82 13.14 -15.45
C SER A 250 6.86 12.11 -15.88
N LEU A 251 6.44 10.94 -16.35
CA LEU A 251 7.35 9.90 -16.84
C LEU A 251 8.18 10.37 -18.03
N VAL A 252 7.58 11.06 -19.01
CA VAL A 252 8.30 11.63 -20.16
C VAL A 252 9.32 12.67 -19.70
N ARG A 253 8.88 13.63 -18.86
CA ARG A 253 9.75 14.70 -18.37
C ARG A 253 10.92 14.17 -17.53
N LEU A 254 10.66 13.24 -16.62
CA LEU A 254 11.69 12.66 -15.75
C LEU A 254 12.60 11.68 -16.52
N GLY A 255 12.06 10.97 -17.50
CA GLY A 255 12.80 10.09 -18.40
C GLY A 255 13.91 10.83 -19.14
N ASN A 256 13.65 12.07 -19.55
CA ASN A 256 14.62 12.93 -20.24
C ASN A 256 15.57 13.68 -19.29
N SER A 257 15.34 13.65 -17.98
CA SER A 257 16.18 14.37 -17.03
C SER A 257 17.53 13.69 -16.80
N ARG A 258 18.60 14.48 -16.70
CA ARG A 258 19.94 14.03 -16.26
C ARG A 258 20.12 14.05 -14.74
N ASN A 259 19.20 14.68 -14.00
CA ASN A 259 19.30 14.79 -12.55
C ASN A 259 19.04 13.42 -11.87
N LYS A 260 19.98 12.96 -11.04
CA LYS A 260 19.91 11.66 -10.32
C LYS A 260 18.67 11.53 -9.43
N GLU A 261 18.18 12.63 -8.87
CA GLU A 261 16.99 12.64 -8.02
C GLU A 261 15.72 12.48 -8.84
N LEU A 262 15.62 13.20 -9.96
CA LEU A 262 14.54 13.06 -10.91
C LEU A 262 14.52 11.65 -11.54
N LYS A 263 15.69 11.04 -11.75
CA LYS A 263 15.79 9.62 -12.14
C LYS A 263 15.30 8.65 -11.05
N THR A 264 15.39 9.02 -9.77
CA THR A 264 14.84 8.21 -8.67
C THR A 264 13.31 8.25 -8.71
N TYR A 265 12.72 9.44 -8.91
CA TYR A 265 11.29 9.58 -9.12
C TYR A 265 10.80 8.84 -10.36
N PHE A 266 11.56 8.91 -11.47
CA PHE A 266 11.25 8.16 -12.69
C PHE A 266 11.11 6.66 -12.39
N ARG A 267 12.10 6.06 -11.72
CA ARG A 267 12.06 4.63 -11.36
C ARG A 267 10.86 4.29 -10.50
N ILE A 268 10.56 5.10 -9.48
CA ILE A 268 9.39 4.87 -8.61
C ILE A 268 8.12 4.93 -9.43
N LEU A 269 7.89 6.01 -10.18
CA LEU A 269 6.67 6.19 -10.98
C LEU A 269 6.52 5.12 -12.06
N SER A 270 7.61 4.64 -12.67
CA SER A 270 7.59 3.53 -13.63
C SER A 270 7.14 2.22 -12.98
N CYS A 271 7.52 1.93 -11.72
CA CYS A 271 6.99 0.78 -10.98
C CYS A 271 5.49 0.89 -10.69
N LEU A 272 4.98 2.12 -10.58
CA LEU A 272 3.60 2.39 -10.24
C LEU A 272 2.67 2.39 -11.46
N ALA A 273 3.20 2.75 -12.62
CA ALA A 273 2.44 2.85 -13.86
C ALA A 273 1.63 1.60 -14.23
N PRO A 274 2.13 0.35 -14.08
CA PRO A 274 1.33 -0.83 -14.36
C PRO A 274 0.03 -0.88 -13.54
N GLY A 275 0.04 -0.40 -12.30
CA GLY A 275 -1.15 -0.39 -11.44
C GLY A 275 -2.29 0.50 -11.95
N LEU A 276 -2.02 1.44 -12.85
CA LEU A 276 -3.08 2.19 -13.55
C LEU A 276 -3.97 1.28 -14.40
N LEU A 277 -3.41 0.18 -14.92
CA LEU A 277 -4.09 -0.75 -15.82
C LEU A 277 -4.88 -1.83 -15.07
N PHE A 278 -4.54 -2.12 -13.81
CA PHE A 278 -5.02 -3.31 -13.10
C PHE A 278 -6.15 -3.06 -12.08
N GLU A 279 -6.42 -1.83 -11.62
CA GLU A 279 -7.52 -1.51 -10.68
C GLU A 279 -7.56 0.00 -10.36
N GLY A 280 -8.73 0.56 -10.02
CA GLY A 280 -8.82 1.98 -9.61
C GLY A 280 -8.06 2.35 -8.34
N LEU A 281 -7.79 1.38 -7.46
CA LEU A 281 -6.96 1.58 -6.27
C LEU A 281 -5.48 1.81 -6.63
N GLY A 282 -5.02 1.28 -7.77
CA GLY A 282 -3.67 1.48 -8.27
C GLY A 282 -3.39 2.89 -8.80
N ILE A 283 -4.44 3.66 -9.10
CA ILE A 283 -4.32 5.09 -9.48
C ILE A 283 -4.13 5.95 -8.25
N VAL A 284 -4.91 5.70 -7.19
CA VAL A 284 -4.82 6.46 -5.93
C VAL A 284 -3.50 6.17 -5.22
N SER A 285 -2.91 5.00 -5.43
CA SER A 285 -1.66 4.62 -4.77
C SER A 285 -0.45 5.47 -5.17
N ILE A 286 -0.52 6.19 -6.30
CA ILE A 286 0.54 7.04 -6.85
C ILE A 286 0.55 8.45 -6.22
N LEU A 287 -0.50 8.79 -5.46
CA LEU A 287 -0.74 10.14 -4.97
C LEU A 287 0.41 10.68 -4.09
N PHE A 288 0.93 9.87 -3.17
CA PHE A 288 2.08 10.26 -2.34
C PHE A 288 3.35 10.51 -3.17
N PRO A 289 3.82 9.58 -4.02
CA PRO A 289 4.94 9.81 -4.92
C PRO A 289 4.82 11.06 -5.80
N ILE A 290 3.64 11.33 -6.37
CA ILE A 290 3.40 12.53 -7.18
C ILE A 290 3.47 13.80 -6.32
N LEU A 291 2.83 13.81 -5.15
CA LEU A 291 2.86 14.95 -4.25
C LEU A 291 4.31 15.28 -3.83
N TRP A 292 5.09 14.27 -3.49
CA TRP A 292 6.50 14.44 -3.11
C TRP A 292 7.35 14.97 -4.26
N MET A 293 7.11 14.49 -5.48
CA MET A 293 7.78 14.99 -6.68
C MET A 293 7.46 16.46 -6.93
N VAL A 294 6.17 16.82 -6.93
CA VAL A 294 5.71 18.20 -7.20
C VAL A 294 6.25 19.18 -6.15
N ARG A 295 6.39 18.74 -4.90
CA ARG A 295 6.95 19.56 -3.81
C ARG A 295 8.48 19.49 -3.68
N GLY A 296 9.16 18.79 -4.59
CA GLY A 296 10.63 18.74 -4.60
C GLY A 296 11.23 18.01 -3.40
N VAL A 297 10.56 16.99 -2.86
CA VAL A 297 11.09 16.24 -1.72
C VAL A 297 12.31 15.42 -2.13
N HIS A 298 13.42 15.59 -1.44
CA HIS A 298 14.61 14.77 -1.61
C HIS A 298 14.44 13.40 -0.93
N LEU A 299 14.05 12.38 -1.70
CA LEU A 299 13.79 11.04 -1.18
C LEU A 299 15.02 10.36 -0.54
N ILE A 300 16.23 10.71 -0.99
CA ILE A 300 17.50 10.13 -0.51
C ILE A 300 17.86 10.63 0.90
N GLU A 301 17.54 11.88 1.21
CA GLU A 301 17.92 12.52 2.48
C GLU A 301 16.92 12.27 3.62
N LEU A 302 15.80 11.58 3.35
CA LEU A 302 14.84 11.13 4.38
C LEU A 302 15.48 10.19 5.42
N GLY A 303 16.71 9.72 5.21
CA GLY A 303 17.47 8.87 6.14
C GLY A 303 18.32 9.60 7.18
N GLU A 304 18.69 10.87 7.01
CA GLU A 304 19.75 11.47 7.81
C GLU A 304 19.29 12.06 9.16
N PHE A 305 18.02 12.43 9.28
CA PHE A 305 17.47 13.20 10.40
C PHE A 305 17.55 12.51 11.78
N ASN A 306 17.48 11.17 11.86
CA ASN A 306 17.59 10.48 13.16
C ASN A 306 19.00 10.58 13.81
N ARG A 307 20.04 10.98 13.07
CA ARG A 307 21.36 11.25 13.68
C ARG A 307 21.47 12.67 14.21
N GLY A 308 20.75 13.65 13.69
CA GLY A 308 20.81 15.04 14.17
C GLY A 308 20.31 15.16 15.61
N TYR A 309 19.19 14.50 15.90
CA TYR A 309 18.59 14.49 17.25
C TYR A 309 19.35 13.58 18.23
N ILE A 310 19.76 12.37 17.80
CA ILE A 310 20.50 11.45 18.67
C ILE A 310 21.96 11.93 18.89
N ARG A 311 22.64 12.54 17.89
CA ARG A 311 23.98 13.11 18.13
C ARG A 311 23.92 14.40 18.94
N LYS A 312 22.89 15.24 18.83
CA LYS A 312 22.78 16.41 19.74
C LYS A 312 22.47 15.99 21.17
N SER A 313 21.66 14.94 21.37
CA SER A 313 21.40 14.35 22.69
C SER A 313 22.64 13.64 23.29
N VAL A 314 23.42 12.91 22.48
CA VAL A 314 24.61 12.17 22.97
C VAL A 314 25.86 13.06 23.06
N LYS A 315 26.01 14.10 22.22
CA LYS A 315 27.09 15.09 22.37
C LYS A 315 26.90 16.01 23.59
N SER A 316 25.70 16.12 24.14
CA SER A 316 25.48 16.81 25.42
C SER A 316 25.89 15.97 26.65
N CYS A 317 26.23 14.68 26.48
CA CYS A 317 26.65 13.79 27.58
C CYS A 317 28.08 13.25 27.43
N LYS A 318 28.84 13.71 26.43
CA LYS A 318 30.25 13.33 26.22
C LYS A 318 31.15 14.52 25.86
N ALA A 319 30.92 15.64 26.53
CA ALA A 319 31.88 16.75 26.56
C ALA A 319 32.68 16.71 27.88
N THR A 320 33.27 15.56 28.18
CA THR A 320 34.37 15.42 29.14
C THR A 320 35.06 14.09 28.83
N TYR A 321 36.39 14.07 28.87
CA TYR A 321 37.33 13.04 28.38
C TYR A 321 37.89 13.28 26.97
N THR A 322 38.87 14.19 26.93
CA THR A 322 40.28 13.96 26.50
C THR A 322 40.47 13.08 25.26
N ARG A 323 40.87 13.62 24.10
CA ARG A 323 42.26 13.98 23.72
C ARG A 323 43.25 12.86 24.10
N ASP A 324 43.68 12.06 23.13
CA ASP A 324 45.06 12.06 22.60
C ASP A 324 45.23 11.04 21.46
N ASP A 325 45.91 11.53 20.44
CA ASP A 325 46.86 10.90 19.51
C ASP A 325 46.74 9.40 19.12
N CYS A 326 46.69 9.16 17.81
CA CYS A 326 47.77 8.46 17.10
C CYS A 326 47.55 8.47 15.58
N THR A 327 48.55 9.02 14.91
CA THR A 327 48.81 9.05 13.47
C THR A 327 49.28 7.70 12.91
N SER A 328 49.14 7.53 11.58
CA SER A 328 49.95 6.70 10.65
C SER A 328 50.02 5.18 10.90
N VAL A 329 49.47 4.36 9.97
CA VAL A 329 50.07 3.85 8.71
C VAL A 329 48.94 3.58 7.72
#